data_AF-A0AAV0P4C6-F1
#
_entry.id   AF-A0AAV0P4C6-F1
#
_cell.length_a   1.000
_cell.length_b   1.000
_cell.length_c   1.000
_cell.angle_alpha   90.00
_cell.angle_beta   90.00
_cell.angle_gamma   90.00
#
_symmetry.space_group_name_H-M   'P 1'
#
loop_
_entity.id
_entity.type
_entity.pdbx_description
1 polymer ?
#
loop_
_entity_poly.entity_id
_entity_poly.type
_entity_poly.pdbx_seq_one_letter_code
_entity_poly.pdbx_strand_id
1 'polypeptide(L)' 'MDWGEGRVHLFDIYIWSRDYARCGNCLWIVKQSGPCFYDMGNRAYDFCYPWNPGSLMKVD' A
#
# COMPACT_ATOMS: atom_id res chain seq x y z
N MET A 1 11.03 -4.42 -20.38
CA MET A 1 9.71 -4.00 -19.87
C MET A 1 9.69 -2.49 -19.98
N ASP A 2 8.84 -1.98 -20.85
CA ASP A 2 8.64 -0.55 -21.08
C ASP A 2 7.39 -0.15 -20.28
N TRP A 3 7.58 0.68 -19.25
CA TRP A 3 6.52 1.07 -18.31
C TRP A 3 5.70 2.29 -18.81
N GLY A 4 5.98 2.80 -20.03
CA GLY A 4 5.37 4.02 -20.57
C GLY A 4 5.56 5.24 -19.64
N GLU A 5 4.73 6.28 -19.79
CA GLU A 5 4.64 7.42 -18.84
C GLU A 5 4.01 7.00 -17.48
N GLY A 6 4.52 5.94 -16.89
CA GLY A 6 4.07 5.39 -15.60
C GLY A 6 4.59 6.22 -14.42
N ARG A 7 3.80 6.28 -13.35
CA ARG A 7 4.27 6.75 -12.03
C ARG A 7 4.60 5.55 -11.17
N VAL A 8 5.83 5.50 -10.67
CA VAL A 8 6.24 4.48 -9.70
C VAL A 8 5.98 5.00 -8.30
N HIS A 9 5.18 4.23 -7.56
CA HIS A 9 4.89 4.44 -6.15
C HIS A 9 5.56 3.38 -5.29
N LEU A 10 5.93 3.78 -4.07
CA LEU A 10 6.59 2.94 -3.08
C LEU A 10 5.70 2.87 -1.85
N PHE A 11 5.69 1.71 -1.22
CA PHE A 11 4.94 1.47 0.00
C PHE A 11 5.60 0.38 0.83
N ASP A 12 5.74 0.62 2.13
CA ASP A 12 6.18 -0.39 3.08
C ASP A 12 5.01 -1.31 3.44
N ILE A 13 5.03 -2.54 2.92
CA ILE A 13 3.98 -3.55 3.16
C ILE A 13 3.91 -4.00 4.63
N TYR A 14 4.94 -3.68 5.43
CA TYR A 14 4.97 -3.94 6.85
C TYR A 14 5.73 -2.85 7.62
N ILE A 15 5.07 -2.26 8.62
CA ILE A 15 5.66 -1.35 9.61
C ILE A 15 5.22 -1.83 10.97
N TRP A 16 6.15 -2.23 11.84
CA TRP A 16 5.84 -2.85 13.15
C TRP A 16 4.83 -2.04 13.97
N SER A 17 5.06 -0.74 14.13
CA SER A 17 4.18 0.14 14.93
C SER A 17 2.76 0.29 14.36
N ARG A 18 2.60 0.12 13.04
CA ARG A 18 1.31 0.20 12.34
C ARG A 18 0.58 -1.13 12.36
N ASP A 19 1.33 -2.21 12.11
CA ASP A 19 0.76 -3.48 11.66
C ASP A 19 0.78 -4.57 12.70
N TYR A 20 1.72 -4.57 13.66
CA TYR A 20 1.95 -5.71 14.57
C TYR A 20 0.66 -6.27 15.20
N ALA A 21 -0.25 -5.40 15.64
CA ALA A 21 -1.49 -5.81 16.29
C ALA A 21 -2.56 -6.39 15.34
N ARG A 22 -2.40 -6.23 14.03
CA ARG A 22 -3.41 -6.53 13.00
C ARG A 22 -2.89 -7.50 11.92
N CYS A 23 -1.58 -7.63 11.79
CA CYS A 23 -0.91 -8.34 10.71
C CYS A 23 -0.69 -9.81 11.08
N GLY A 24 -1.68 -10.65 10.77
CA GLY A 24 -1.47 -12.10 10.65
C GLY A 24 -0.96 -12.46 9.25
N ASN A 25 -1.85 -12.37 8.25
CA ASN A 25 -1.53 -12.63 6.84
C ASN A 25 -1.21 -11.36 6.03
N CYS A 26 -1.39 -10.19 6.63
CA CYS A 26 -1.01 -8.90 6.04
C CYS A 26 -1.53 -8.67 4.61
N LEU A 27 -2.85 -8.79 4.41
CA LEU A 27 -3.45 -8.68 3.08
C LEU A 27 -3.66 -7.21 2.70
N TRP A 28 -3.21 -6.86 1.50
CA TRP A 28 -3.29 -5.51 0.96
C TRP A 28 -3.97 -5.51 -0.40
N ILE A 29 -4.87 -4.56 -0.64
CA ILE A 29 -5.33 -4.22 -2.00
C ILE A 29 -4.66 -2.93 -2.45
N VAL A 30 -4.07 -2.94 -3.65
CA VAL A 30 -3.39 -1.76 -4.20
C VAL A 30 -4.38 -0.93 -5.02
N LYS A 31 -4.55 0.34 -4.66
CA LYS A 31 -5.36 1.32 -5.40
C LYS A 31 -4.48 2.49 -5.81
N GLN A 32 -4.93 3.28 -6.79
CA GLN A 32 -4.20 4.46 -7.26
C GLN A 32 -3.92 5.48 -6.13
N SER A 33 -4.83 5.60 -5.16
CA SER A 33 -4.70 6.49 -4.01
C SER A 33 -3.74 5.97 -2.93
N GLY A 34 -3.30 4.72 -3.03
CA GLY A 34 -2.54 4.02 -2.00
C GLY A 34 -3.13 2.66 -1.66
N PRO A 35 -2.37 1.78 -1.00
CA PRO A 35 -2.83 0.47 -0.61
C PRO A 35 -3.70 0.51 0.64
N CYS A 36 -4.68 -0.41 0.69
CA CYS A 36 -5.55 -0.58 1.84
C CYS A 36 -5.37 -1.97 2.45
N PHE A 37 -5.26 -2.02 3.77
CA PHE A 37 -5.11 -3.24 4.54
C PHE A 37 -6.46 -3.89 4.79
N TYR A 38 -6.49 -5.21 4.76
CA TYR A 38 -7.69 -6.01 5.04
C TYR A 38 -8.00 -6.04 6.53
N ASP A 39 -9.17 -5.54 6.90
CA ASP A 39 -9.72 -5.66 8.24
C ASP A 39 -10.46 -7.00 8.39
N MET A 40 -9.90 -7.88 9.23
CA MET A 40 -10.50 -9.17 9.55
C MET A 40 -11.83 -9.04 10.30
N GLY A 41 -12.08 -7.92 10.99
CA GLY A 41 -13.29 -7.69 11.77
C GLY A 41 -14.53 -7.46 10.90
N ASN A 42 -14.40 -6.60 9.88
CA ASN A 42 -15.50 -6.26 8.97
C ASN A 42 -15.40 -6.94 7.59
N ARG A 43 -14.32 -7.68 7.34
CA ARG A 43 -14.01 -8.39 6.09
C ARG A 43 -13.87 -7.48 4.86
N ALA A 44 -13.38 -6.26 5.05
CA ALA A 44 -13.22 -5.26 4.00
C ALA A 44 -11.80 -4.62 4.01
N TYR A 45 -11.47 -3.90 2.94
CA TYR A 45 -10.18 -3.21 2.77
C TYR A 45 -10.29 -1.73 3.10
N ASP A 46 -10.48 -1.43 4.39
CA ASP A 46 -10.86 -0.09 4.86
C ASP A 46 -9.70 0.70 5.48
N PHE A 47 -8.63 0.03 5.89
CA PHE A 47 -7.44 0.69 6.46
C PHE A 47 -6.50 1.12 5.34
N CYS A 48 -6.82 2.23 4.68
CA CYS A 48 -6.04 2.79 3.57
C CYS A 48 -4.90 3.69 4.05
N TYR A 49 -3.75 3.59 3.39
CA TYR A 49 -2.57 4.41 3.67
C TYR A 49 -2.09 5.10 2.40
N PRO A 50 -1.55 6.33 2.52
CA PRO A 50 -0.94 7.00 1.38
C PRO A 50 0.33 6.26 0.94
N TRP A 51 0.72 6.51 -0.31
CA TRP A 51 2.06 6.17 -0.78
C TRP A 51 3.16 6.86 0.04
N ASN A 52 4.36 6.27 0.07
CA ASN A 52 5.47 6.83 0.82
C ASN A 52 5.85 8.23 0.28
N PRO A 53 6.26 9.17 1.16
CA PRO A 53 6.75 10.47 0.71
C PRO A 53 7.89 10.33 -0.30
N GLY A 54 7.87 11.12 -1.37
CA GLY A 54 8.88 11.06 -2.43
C GLY A 54 8.70 9.90 -3.41
N SER A 55 7.68 9.05 -3.25
CA SER A 55 7.39 7.95 -4.18
C SER A 55 6.61 8.39 -5.43
N LEU A 56 6.95 9.54 -5.99
CA LEU A 56 6.51 9.96 -7.31
C LEU A 56 7.75 9.95 -8.20
N MET A 57 8.26 8.76 -8.47
CA MET A 57 9.31 8.62 -9.47
C MET A 57 8.63 8.66 -10.84
N LYS A 58 9.00 9.66 -11.64
CA LYS A 58 8.73 9.62 -13.08
C LYS A 58 9.63 8.53 -13.65
N VAL A 59 9.05 7.64 -14.45
CA VAL A 59 9.83 6.72 -15.26
C VAL A 59 10.10 7.45 -16.56
N ASP A 60 11.37 7.74 -16.81
CA ASP A 60 11.87 8.48 -17.98
C ASP A 60 12.17 7.52 -19.14
#